data_AF-A0A377I126-F1
#
_entry.id   AF-A0A377I126-F1
#
_cell.length_a   1.000
_cell.length_b   1.000
_cell.length_c   1.000
_cell.angle_alpha   90.00
_cell.angle_beta   90.00
_cell.angle_gamma   90.00
#
_symmetry.space_group_name_H-M   'P 1'
#
loop_
_entity.id
_entity.type
_entity.pdbx_description
1 polymer ?
#
loop_
_entity_poly.entity_id
_entity_poly.type
_entity_poly.pdbx_seq_one_letter_code
_entity_poly.pdbx_strand_id
1 'polypeptide(L)' 'MVKTLSDAGLRVKADLRNEKVGFKIREHTLRRVPYMLVCGDKEIAEGKIAVRTRKGQI' A
#
# COMPACT_ATOMS: atom_id res chain seq x y z
N MET A 1 1.00 9.92 -6.26
CA MET A 1 1.88 8.86 -5.71
C MET A 1 2.15 7.74 -6.71
N VAL A 2 1.15 7.00 -7.20
CA VAL A 2 1.38 5.91 -8.18
C VAL A 2 2.11 6.41 -9.42
N LYS A 3 1.65 7.53 -10.00
CA LYS A 3 2.30 8.16 -11.15
C LYS A 3 3.76 8.51 -10.87
N THR A 4 4.03 9.21 -9.77
CA THR A 4 5.40 9.56 -9.34
C THR A 4 6.33 8.34 -9.19
N LEU A 5 5.83 7.26 -8.58
CA LEU A 5 6.62 6.03 -8.40
C LEU A 5 6.82 5.28 -9.72
N SER A 6 5.79 5.28 -10.57
CA SER A 6 5.87 4.71 -11.93
C SER A 6 6.87 5.47 -12.79
N ASP A 7 6.85 6.81 -12.73
CA ASP A 7 7.78 7.69 -13.45
C ASP A 7 9.22 7.52 -12.94
N ALA A 8 9.39 7.14 -11.67
CA ALA A 8 10.67 6.74 -11.09
C ALA A 8 11.11 5.31 -11.49
N GLY A 9 10.39 4.64 -12.39
CA GLY A 9 10.72 3.30 -12.89
C GLY A 9 10.30 2.15 -11.95
N LEU A 10 9.53 2.42 -10.89
CA LEU A 10 9.05 1.40 -9.97
C LEU A 10 7.76 0.76 -10.48
N ARG A 11 7.68 -0.58 -10.37
CA ARG A 11 6.43 -1.31 -10.66
C ARG A 11 5.43 -1.10 -9.53
N VAL A 12 4.46 -0.21 -9.74
CA VAL A 12 3.45 0.13 -8.75
C VAL A 12 2.05 -0.08 -9.31
N LYS A 13 1.15 -0.61 -8.47
CA LYS A 13 -0.27 -0.77 -8.78
C LYS A 13 -1.09 -0.25 -7.61
N ALA A 14 -2.06 0.64 -7.88
CA ALA A 14 -3.04 1.03 -6.88
C ALA A 14 -4.18 0.00 -6.79
N ASP A 15 -4.56 -0.32 -5.57
CA ASP A 15 -5.73 -1.15 -5.27
C ASP A 15 -6.86 -0.28 -4.71
N LEU A 16 -7.73 0.21 -5.61
CA LEU A 16 -8.84 1.11 -5.29
C LEU A 16 -10.18 0.40 -5.04
N ARG A 17 -10.18 -0.93 -4.89
CA ARG A 17 -11.42 -1.69 -4.64
C ARG A 17 -12.07 -1.24 -3.32
N ASN A 18 -13.39 -1.22 -3.22
CA ASN A 18 -14.09 -0.88 -1.98
C ASN A 18 -14.11 -2.08 -1.02
N GLU A 19 -12.93 -2.45 -0.51
CA GLU A 19 -12.69 -3.60 0.35
C GLU A 19 -11.96 -3.18 1.62
N LYS A 20 -12.14 -3.94 2.71
CA LYS A 20 -11.42 -3.67 3.97
C LYS A 20 -9.91 -3.63 3.73
N VAL A 21 -9.24 -2.61 4.27
CA VAL A 21 -7.79 -2.42 4.13
C VAL A 21 -7.02 -3.67 4.59
N GLY A 22 -7.42 -4.28 5.70
CA GLY A 22 -6.83 -5.53 6.20
C GLY A 22 -6.92 -6.71 5.22
N PHE A 23 -8.03 -6.81 4.47
CA PHE A 23 -8.20 -7.84 3.44
C PHE A 23 -7.20 -7.63 2.30
N LYS A 24 -7.10 -6.40 1.78
CA LYS A 24 -6.13 -6.04 0.73
C LYS A 24 -4.69 -6.31 1.18
N ILE A 25 -4.33 -5.94 2.42
CA ILE A 25 -2.99 -6.19 2.98
C ILE A 25 -2.69 -7.70 2.96
N ARG A 26 -3.63 -8.53 3.41
CA ARG A 26 -3.44 -9.98 3.44
C ARG A 26 -3.29 -10.56 2.04
N GLU A 27 -4.10 -10.12 1.08
CA GLU A 27 -4.03 -10.53 -0.33
C GLU A 27 -2.66 -10.17 -0.95
N HIS A 28 -2.19 -8.94 -0.77
CA HIS A 28 -0.90 -8.49 -1.32
C HIS A 28 0.31 -9.11 -0.60
N THR A 29 0.18 -9.42 0.69
CA THR A 29 1.18 -10.19 1.45
C THR A 29 1.32 -11.60 0.86
N LEU A 30 0.21 -12.28 0.57
CA LEU A 30 0.19 -13.60 -0.06
C LEU A 30 0.78 -13.58 -1.47
N ARG A 31 0.54 -12.50 -2.23
CA ARG A 31 1.17 -12.24 -3.54
C ARG A 31 2.66 -11.88 -3.44
N ARG A 32 3.24 -11.88 -2.24
CA ARG A 32 4.66 -11.59 -1.98
C ARG A 32 5.09 -10.20 -2.44
N VAL A 33 4.18 -9.22 -2.38
CA VAL A 33 4.51 -7.82 -2.68
C VAL A 33 5.53 -7.31 -1.66
N PRO A 34 6.70 -6.80 -2.08
CA PRO A 34 7.79 -6.43 -1.15
C PRO A 34 7.44 -5.27 -0.22
N TYR A 35 6.78 -4.25 -0.78
CA TYR A 35 6.40 -3.01 -0.11
C TYR A 35 4.94 -2.67 -0.42
N MET A 36 4.19 -2.30 0.61
CA MET A 36 2.80 -1.86 0.50
C MET A 36 2.67 -0.47 1.10
N LEU A 37 2.08 0.44 0.34
CA LEU A 37 1.77 1.80 0.78
C LEU A 37 0.30 1.83 1.11
N VAL A 38 -0.02 2.01 2.40
CA VAL A 38 -1.37 1.95 2.92
C VAL A 38 -1.81 3.35 3.33
N CYS A 39 -2.97 3.76 2.82
CA CYS A 39 -3.62 5.03 3.13
C CYS A 39 -5.07 4.72 3.47
N GLY A 40 -5.41 4.74 4.77
CA GLY A 40 -6.78 4.66 5.27
C GLY A 40 -7.20 5.98 5.93
N ASP A 41 -8.37 5.97 6.58
CA ASP A 41 -8.95 7.19 7.15
C ASP A 41 -8.04 7.84 8.20
N LYS A 42 -7.33 7.03 8.99
CA LYS A 42 -6.37 7.51 9.98
C LYS A 42 -5.17 8.20 9.32
N GLU A 43 -4.59 7.57 8.31
CA GLU A 43 -3.46 8.11 7.57
C GLU A 43 -3.83 9.40 6.83
N ILE A 44 -5.04 9.47 6.27
CA ILE A 44 -5.58 10.68 5.63
C ILE A 44 -5.72 11.81 6.65
N ALA A 45 -6.29 11.53 7.84
CA ALA A 45 -6.45 12.53 8.90
C ALA A 45 -5.10 13.07 9.40
N GLU A 46 -4.08 12.21 9.45
CA GLU A 46 -2.72 12.60 9.87
C GLU A 46 -1.86 13.18 8.73
N GLY A 47 -2.35 13.17 7.48
CA GLY A 47 -1.56 13.55 6.30
C GLY A 47 -0.34 12.65 6.07
N LYS A 48 -0.38 11.41 6.55
CA LYS A 48 0.72 10.44 6.51
C LYS A 48 0.36 9.24 5.65
N ILE A 49 1.33 8.35 5.45
CA ILE A 49 1.14 7.08 4.75
C ILE A 49 1.88 6.01 5.54
N ALA A 50 1.23 4.87 5.78
CA ALA A 50 1.87 3.73 6.42
C ALA A 50 2.59 2.90 5.35
N VAL A 51 3.90 2.69 5.53
CA VAL A 51 4.68 1.78 4.69
C VAL A 51 4.73 0.43 5.39
N ARG A 52 4.40 -0.65 4.69
CA ARG A 52 4.50 -2.01 5.25
C ARG A 52 5.40 -2.85 4.38
N THR A 53 6.33 -3.55 5.02
CA THR A 53 7.15 -4.54 4.34
C THR A 53 6.50 -5.92 4.42
N ARG A 54 6.86 -6.80 3.49
CA ARG A 54 6.43 -8.21 3.52
C ARG A 54 6.72 -8.91 4.86
N LYS A 55 7.76 -8.50 5.59
CA LYS A 55 8.12 -9.09 6.90
C LYS A 55 7.19 -8.66 8.04
N GLY A 56 6.19 -7.81 7.77
CA GLY A 56 5.23 -7.35 8.77
C GLY A 56 5.69 -6.12 9.56
N GLN A 57 6.85 -5.54 9.23
CA GLN A 57 7.33 -4.30 9.84
C GLN A 57 6.58 -3.10 9.22
N ILE A 58 6.15 -2.18 10.10
CA ILE A 58 5.46 -0.91 9.83
C ILE A 58 6.42 0.21 10.20
#